data_AF-A0A9E1STL2-F1
#
_entry.id   AF-A0A9E1STL2-F1
#
_cell.length_a   1.000
_cell.length_b   1.000
_cell.length_c   1.000
_cell.angle_alpha   90.00
_cell.angle_beta   90.00
_cell.angle_gamma   90.00
#
_symmetry.space_group_name_H-M   'P 1'
#
loop_
_entity.id
_entity.type
_entity.pdbx_description
1 polymer ?
#
loop_
_entity_poly.entity_id
_entity_poly.type
_entity_poly.pdbx_seq_one_letter_code
_entity_poly.pdbx_strand_id
1 'polypeptide(L)' 'MKNKFVVLAVTFGVLSALTGCGGKSAPDEYMVLKNAPLSMPPEFHLTPDGPTQDLEDVIDPKEIARRALFGEN' A
#
# COMPACT_ATOMS: atom_id res chain seq x y z
N MET A 1 9.79 3.50 -71.38
CA MET A 1 9.89 2.59 -70.20
C MET A 1 10.16 3.30 -68.88
N LYS A 2 10.82 4.48 -68.86
CA LYS A 2 11.11 5.26 -67.65
C LYS A 2 9.87 5.60 -66.79
N ASN A 3 8.75 6.03 -67.40
CA ASN A 3 7.52 6.35 -66.64
C ASN A 3 6.89 5.13 -65.94
N LYS A 4 7.03 3.93 -66.50
CA LYS A 4 6.49 2.70 -65.88
C LYS A 4 7.26 2.32 -64.61
N PHE A 5 8.59 2.55 -64.60
CA PHE A 5 9.43 2.35 -63.43
C PHE A 5 9.15 3.37 -62.33
N VAL A 6 8.88 4.63 -62.70
CA VAL A 6 8.49 5.67 -61.73
C VAL A 6 7.14 5.33 -61.09
N VAL A 7 6.14 4.92 -61.88
CA VAL A 7 4.83 4.51 -61.36
C VAL A 7 4.96 3.29 -60.45
N LEU A 8 5.76 2.29 -60.84
CA LEU A 8 5.99 1.09 -60.03
C LEU A 8 6.63 1.44 -58.67
N ALA A 9 7.65 2.31 -58.67
CA ALA A 9 8.34 2.74 -57.45
C ALA A 9 7.40 3.50 -56.49
N VAL A 10 6.53 4.37 -57.02
CA VAL A 10 5.56 5.11 -56.23
C VAL A 10 4.50 4.16 -55.64
N THR A 11 3.98 3.23 -56.42
CA THR A 11 2.98 2.26 -55.92
C THR A 11 3.54 1.35 -54.83
N PHE A 12 4.81 0.93 -54.95
CA PHE A 12 5.45 0.09 -53.95
C PHE A 12 5.77 0.85 -52.66
N GLY A 13 6.19 2.12 -52.77
CA GLY A 13 6.43 2.99 -51.61
C GLY A 13 5.15 3.34 -50.83
N VAL A 14 4.02 3.48 -51.52
CA VAL A 14 2.72 3.68 -50.86
C VAL A 14 2.28 2.39 -50.16
N LEU A 15 2.42 1.23 -50.81
CA LEU A 15 1.97 -0.05 -50.25
C LEU A 15 2.74 -0.45 -48.99
N SER A 16 4.05 -0.17 -48.92
CA SER A 16 4.86 -0.44 -47.72
C SER A 16 4.49 0.47 -46.54
N ALA A 17 4.12 1.73 -46.78
CA ALA A 17 3.69 2.66 -45.74
C ALA A 17 2.37 2.26 -45.06
N LEU A 18 1.51 1.49 -45.74
CA LEU A 18 0.21 1.05 -45.21
C LEU A 18 0.29 -0.24 -44.36
N THR A 19 1.45 -0.90 -44.26
CA THR A 19 1.60 -2.15 -43.51
C THR A 19 1.59 -2.00 -41.98
N GLY A 20 1.64 -0.76 -41.47
CA GLY A 20 1.73 -0.46 -40.03
C GLY A 20 0.44 -0.69 -39.21
N CYS A 21 -0.70 -0.96 -39.85
CA CYS A 21 -2.00 -1.06 -39.15
C CYS A 21 -2.44 -2.48 -38.74
N GLY A 22 -1.62 -3.52 -38.96
CA GLY A 22 -2.01 -4.91 -38.71
C GLY A 22 -1.60 -5.50 -37.35
N GLY A 23 -0.70 -4.84 -36.61
CA GLY A 23 -0.09 -5.40 -35.40
C GLY A 23 -0.62 -4.77 -34.12
N LYS A 24 -1.90 -4.95 -33.82
CA LYS A 24 -2.45 -4.49 -32.54
C LYS A 24 -2.11 -5.53 -31.47
N SER A 25 -0.99 -5.31 -30.78
CA SER A 25 -0.67 -6.05 -29.56
C SER A 25 -1.67 -5.62 -28.49
N ALA A 26 -2.77 -6.36 -28.35
CA ALA A 26 -3.73 -6.11 -27.29
C ALA A 26 -2.99 -6.21 -25.93
N PRO A 27 -3.19 -5.26 -25.02
CA PRO A 27 -2.56 -5.33 -23.70
C PRO A 27 -3.05 -6.58 -22.95
N ASP A 28 -2.15 -7.18 -22.17
CA ASP A 28 -2.47 -8.34 -21.34
C ASP A 28 -3.42 -7.92 -20.20
N GLU A 29 -4.67 -8.35 -20.27
CA GLU A 29 -5.75 -7.95 -19.36
C GLU A 29 -5.63 -8.58 -17.96
N TYR A 30 -4.65 -9.47 -17.74
CA TYR A 30 -4.53 -10.27 -16.51
C TYR A 30 -3.32 -9.93 -15.64
N MET A 31 -2.80 -8.70 -15.70
CA MET A 31 -1.71 -8.29 -14.81
C MET A 31 -2.18 -8.25 -13.34
N VAL A 32 -1.95 -9.35 -12.61
CA VAL A 32 -2.26 -9.47 -11.18
C VAL A 32 -1.13 -8.85 -10.36
N LEU A 33 -1.34 -7.64 -9.86
CA LEU A 33 -0.48 -7.03 -8.85
C LEU A 33 -0.63 -7.78 -7.52
N LYS A 34 0.47 -8.31 -6.98
CA LYS A 34 0.53 -8.91 -5.65
C LYS A 34 1.08 -7.87 -4.66
N ASN A 35 0.18 -7.17 -3.97
CA ASN A 35 0.56 -6.29 -2.88
C ASN A 35 0.87 -7.13 -1.62
N ALA A 36 1.83 -6.68 -0.83
CA ALA A 36 2.08 -7.27 0.49
C ALA A 36 0.82 -7.13 1.36
N PRO A 37 0.47 -8.17 2.17
CA PRO A 37 -0.66 -8.07 3.08
C PRO A 37 -0.38 -6.97 4.11
N LEU A 38 -1.37 -6.10 4.34
CA LEU A 38 -1.34 -5.07 5.38
C LEU A 38 -1.67 -5.67 6.76
N SER A 39 -1.06 -6.80 7.11
CA SER A 39 -1.22 -7.35 8.46
C SER A 39 -0.33 -6.56 9.42
N MET A 40 -0.91 -5.60 10.13
CA MET A 40 -0.27 -5.03 11.31
C MET A 40 -0.28 -6.09 12.42
N PRO A 41 0.87 -6.40 13.05
CA PRO A 41 0.88 -7.25 14.23
C PRO A 41 0.10 -6.56 15.36
N PRO A 42 -0.51 -7.31 16.28
CA PRO A 42 -1.21 -6.74 17.41
C PRO A 42 -0.23 -5.97 18.31
N GLU A 43 -0.63 -4.77 18.73
CA GLU A 43 0.13 -3.94 19.66
C GLU A 43 -0.03 -4.47 21.09
N PHE A 44 0.85 -5.39 21.49
CA PHE A 44 0.88 -5.98 22.85
C PHE A 44 1.18 -4.97 23.97
N HIS A 45 1.54 -3.73 23.63
CA HIS A 45 1.67 -2.65 24.63
C HIS A 45 0.31 -2.09 25.07
N LEU A 46 -0.79 -2.48 24.40
CA LEU A 46 -2.16 -2.12 24.80
C LEU A 46 -2.88 -3.23 25.57
N THR A 47 -2.26 -4.42 25.72
CA THR A 47 -2.84 -5.41 26.64
C THR A 47 -2.72 -4.87 28.05
N PRO A 48 -3.81 -4.86 28.84
CA PRO A 48 -3.73 -4.46 30.23
C PRO A 48 -2.68 -5.32 30.93
N ASP A 49 -1.88 -4.68 31.77
CA ASP A 49 -0.81 -5.33 32.50
C ASP A 49 -1.36 -6.55 33.26
N GLY A 50 -0.56 -7.60 33.31
CA GLY A 50 -0.98 -8.87 33.91
C GLY A 50 -1.29 -8.72 35.41
N PRO A 51 -1.98 -9.70 36.01
CA PRO A 51 -2.39 -9.66 37.43
C PRO A 51 -1.23 -9.62 38.44
N THR A 52 0.02 -9.68 37.98
CA THR A 52 1.25 -9.66 38.78
C THR A 52 2.07 -8.39 38.62
N GLN A 53 1.61 -7.43 37.81
CA GLN A 53 2.26 -6.12 37.71
C GLN A 53 1.98 -5.33 39.01
N ASP A 54 2.95 -4.54 39.46
CA ASP A 54 2.82 -3.72 40.67
C ASP A 54 1.60 -2.81 40.53
N LEU A 55 0.51 -3.19 41.21
CA LEU A 55 -0.59 -2.28 41.48
C LEU A 55 0.02 -1.11 42.25
N GLU A 56 -0.21 0.12 41.80
CA GLU A 56 0.13 1.32 42.57
C GLU A 56 -0.29 1.09 44.03
N ASP A 57 0.63 1.37 44.96
CA ASP A 57 0.49 1.04 46.38
C ASP A 57 -0.96 1.25 46.85
N VAL A 58 -1.61 0.18 47.31
CA VAL A 58 -2.97 0.24 47.85
C VAL A 58 -2.92 1.14 49.09
N ILE A 59 -3.17 2.43 48.92
CA ILE A 59 -3.18 3.38 50.03
C ILE A 59 -4.41 3.09 50.89
N ASP A 60 -4.19 2.79 52.17
CA ASP A 60 -5.26 2.60 53.15
C ASP A 60 -6.19 3.83 53.16
N PRO A 61 -7.52 3.68 52.97
CA PRO A 61 -8.48 4.77 53.05
C PRO A 61 -8.37 5.59 54.34
N LYS A 62 -7.96 4.96 55.45
CA LYS A 62 -7.72 5.64 56.71
C LYS A 62 -6.58 6.66 56.62
N GLU A 63 -5.54 6.34 55.85
CA GLU A 63 -4.38 7.20 55.67
C GLU A 63 -4.71 8.40 54.78
N ILE A 64 -5.56 8.19 53.76
CA ILE A 64 -6.15 9.26 52.94
C ILE A 64 -6.97 10.21 53.83
N ALA A 65 -7.86 9.67 54.66
CA ALA A 65 -8.69 10.47 55.56
C ALA A 65 -7.84 11.24 56.59
N ARG A 66 -6.80 10.60 57.15
CA ARG A 66 -5.88 11.25 58.09
C ARG A 66 -5.14 12.42 57.45
N ARG A 67 -4.61 12.26 56.24
CA ARG A 67 -3.95 13.33 55.48
C ARG A 67 -4.91 14.48 55.18
N ALA A 68 -6.14 14.17 54.77
CA ALA A 68 -7.14 15.20 54.47
C ALA A 68 -7.55 16.03 55.70
N LEU A 69 -7.66 15.39 56.87
CA LEU A 69 -8.09 16.05 58.11
C LEU A 69 -6.97 16.81 58.83
N PHE A 70 -5.74 16.27 58.81
CA PHE A 70 -4.65 16.76 59.65
C PHE A 70 -3.45 17.30 58.87
N GLY A 71 -3.46 17.19 57.53
CA GLY A 71 -2.33 17.55 56.69
C GLY A 71 -1.22 16.51 56.69
N GLU A 72 -0.21 16.77 55.87
CA GLU A 72 1.05 16.02 55.81
C GLU A 72 2.05 16.81 56.66
N ASN A 73 2.70 16.16 57.65
CA ASN A 73 3.77 16.79 58.42
C ASN A 73 5.06 16.83 57.60
#